data_AF-A0AA88XB54-F1
#
_entry.id   AF-A0AA88XB54-F1
#
_cell.length_a   1.000
_cell.length_b   1.000
_cell.length_c   1.000
_cell.angle_alpha   90.00
_cell.angle_beta   90.00
_cell.angle_gamma   90.00
#
_symmetry.space_group_name_H-M   'P 1'
#
loop_
_entity.id
_entity.type
_entity.pdbx_description
1 polymer ?
#
loop_
_entity_poly.entity_id
_entity_poly.type
_entity_poly.pdbx_seq_one_letter_code
_entity_poly.pdbx_strand_id
1 'polypeptide(L)'
;MEAAEAELERRSKFLNSLIQKKKAITPIANTAQQQQQQYHDRLNIRVRAADMPLALQNRAFRCTRDTLDSMPGKLDSKRLALALKKMNLVVKEFDALYGPAWHCIVGTSFGSYVTHSLGGFLYFSVDKVYVLLFKTAVEPLEH
;
A
#
# COMPACT_ATOMS: atom_id res chain seq x y z
N MET A 1 -37.45 -12.13 27.19
CA MET A 1 -36.27 -12.32 26.32
C MET A 1 -36.50 -11.61 24.98
N GLU A 2 -37.65 -11.82 24.35
CA GLU A 2 -38.07 -11.23 23.07
C GLU A 2 -38.08 -9.70 22.99
N ALA A 3 -38.47 -9.00 24.07
CA ALA A 3 -38.48 -7.52 24.09
C ALA A 3 -37.08 -6.89 23.98
N ALA A 4 -36.04 -7.55 24.50
CA ALA A 4 -34.67 -7.07 24.40
C ALA A 4 -34.11 -7.25 22.98
N GLU A 5 -34.48 -8.33 22.32
CA GLU A 5 -34.08 -8.65 20.95
C GLU A 5 -34.72 -7.69 19.94
N ALA A 6 -36.02 -7.37 20.12
CA ALA A 6 -36.72 -6.37 19.32
C ALA A 6 -36.09 -4.97 19.43
N GLU A 7 -35.67 -4.56 20.63
CA GLU A 7 -34.99 -3.28 20.83
C GLU A 7 -33.57 -3.27 20.23
N LEU A 8 -32.85 -4.39 20.28
CA LEU A 8 -31.53 -4.55 19.66
C LEU A 8 -31.64 -4.48 18.13
N GLU A 9 -32.65 -5.13 17.57
CA GLU A 9 -32.93 -5.10 16.13
C GLU A 9 -33.33 -3.70 15.67
N ARG A 10 -34.16 -2.99 16.45
CA ARG A 10 -34.52 -1.59 16.20
C ARG A 10 -33.30 -0.67 16.21
N ARG A 11 -32.40 -0.83 17.19
CA ARG A 11 -31.14 -0.07 17.26
C ARG A 11 -30.20 -0.39 16.09
N SER A 12 -30.11 -1.65 15.70
CA SER A 12 -29.33 -2.09 14.53
C SER A 12 -29.86 -1.46 13.24
N LYS A 13 -31.18 -1.51 13.01
CA LYS A 13 -31.84 -0.89 11.85
C LYS A 13 -31.62 0.63 11.82
N PHE A 14 -31.70 1.29 12.97
CA PHE A 14 -31.47 2.73 13.09
C PHE A 14 -30.02 3.12 12.76
N LEU A 15 -29.04 2.41 13.32
CA LEU A 15 -27.62 2.65 13.01
C LEU A 15 -27.32 2.43 11.53
N ASN A 16 -27.83 1.35 10.94
CA ASN A 16 -27.70 1.08 9.51
C ASN A 16 -28.33 2.19 8.66
N SER A 17 -29.48 2.73 9.06
CA SER A 17 -30.12 3.87 8.38
C SER A 17 -29.24 5.13 8.43
N LEU A 18 -28.63 5.44 9.58
CA LEU A 18 -27.70 6.56 9.72
C LEU A 18 -26.45 6.40 8.85
N ILE A 19 -25.91 5.18 8.77
CA ILE A 19 -24.76 4.84 7.92
C ILE A 19 -25.11 5.04 6.44
N GLN A 20 -26.26 4.54 5.98
CA GLN A 20 -26.70 4.71 4.59
C GLN A 20 -26.96 6.18 4.24
N LYS A 21 -27.56 6.94 5.16
CA LYS A 21 -27.83 8.38 4.98
C LYS A 21 -26.52 9.19 4.88
N LYS A 22 -25.50 8.85 5.69
CA LYS A 22 -24.15 9.43 5.59
C LYS A 22 -23.44 9.03 4.27
N LYS A 23 -23.65 7.80 3.80
CA LYS A 23 -23.09 7.29 2.55
C LYS A 23 -23.68 8.01 1.31
N ALA A 24 -24.97 8.36 1.34
CA ALA A 24 -25.66 9.07 0.27
C ALA A 24 -25.28 10.56 0.13
N ILE A 25 -24.90 11.23 1.23
CA ILE A 25 -24.53 12.66 1.23
C ILE A 25 -23.10 12.89 0.67
N THR A 26 -22.29 11.83 0.56
CA THR A 26 -20.88 11.92 0.12
C THR A 26 -20.55 10.97 -1.05
N PRO A 27 -21.25 11.01 -2.21
CA PRO A 27 -21.05 10.01 -3.27
C PRO A 27 -19.67 10.14 -3.93
N ILE A 28 -19.12 11.35 -3.99
CA ILE A 28 -17.92 11.66 -4.79
C ILE A 28 -16.63 11.22 -4.07
N ALA A 29 -16.59 11.30 -2.73
CA ALA A 29 -15.41 10.92 -1.95
C ALA A 29 -15.36 9.41 -1.63
N ASN A 30 -16.51 8.76 -1.43
CA ASN A 30 -16.57 7.38 -0.96
C ASN A 30 -16.35 6.33 -2.05
N THR A 31 -16.61 6.65 -3.32
CA THR A 31 -16.50 5.69 -4.42
C THR A 31 -15.04 5.30 -4.69
N ALA A 32 -14.13 6.29 -4.67
CA ALA A 32 -12.69 6.07 -4.84
C ALA A 32 -12.07 5.34 -3.64
N GLN A 33 -12.48 5.67 -2.42
CA GLN A 33 -11.96 5.06 -1.19
C GLN A 33 -12.47 3.62 -0.99
N GLN A 34 -13.75 3.33 -1.29
CA GLN A 34 -14.31 1.97 -1.19
C GLN A 34 -13.78 1.05 -2.29
N GLN A 35 -13.58 1.53 -3.53
CA GLN A 35 -12.91 0.75 -4.58
C GLN A 35 -11.44 0.46 -4.22
N GLN A 36 -10.72 1.43 -3.63
CA GLN A 36 -9.32 1.23 -3.23
C GLN A 36 -9.17 0.23 -2.09
N GLN A 37 -10.02 0.28 -1.07
CA GLN A 37 -10.02 -0.75 -0.01
C GLN A 37 -10.36 -2.15 -0.55
N GLN A 38 -11.34 -2.27 -1.45
CA GLN A 38 -11.65 -3.54 -2.10
C GLN A 38 -10.53 -4.05 -3.02
N TYR A 39 -9.79 -3.15 -3.69
CA TYR A 39 -8.63 -3.49 -4.52
C TYR A 39 -7.44 -3.97 -3.67
N HIS A 40 -7.17 -3.28 -2.56
CA HIS A 40 -6.13 -3.68 -1.60
C HIS A 40 -6.45 -5.02 -0.92
N ASP A 41 -7.72 -5.29 -0.62
CA ASP A 41 -8.17 -6.57 -0.06
C ASP A 41 -8.05 -7.72 -1.08
N ARG A 42 -8.41 -7.50 -2.36
CA ARG A 42 -8.22 -8.52 -3.42
C ARG A 42 -6.74 -8.79 -3.72
N LEU A 43 -5.88 -7.81 -3.49
CA LEU A 43 -4.44 -7.91 -3.77
C LEU A 43 -3.60 -8.09 -2.51
N ASN A 44 -4.18 -8.44 -1.35
CA ASN A 44 -3.44 -8.66 -0.11
C ASN A 44 -2.36 -7.59 0.21
N ILE A 45 -2.59 -6.34 -0.21
CA ILE A 45 -1.68 -5.21 0.00
C ILE A 45 -2.12 -4.50 1.27
N ARG A 46 -1.19 -4.36 2.21
CA ARG A 46 -1.42 -3.64 3.46
C ARG A 46 -0.41 -2.52 3.57
N VAL A 47 -0.88 -1.29 3.38
CA VAL A 47 -0.07 -0.09 3.60
C VAL A 47 0.14 0.10 5.10
N ARG A 48 1.39 0.28 5.50
CA ARG A 48 1.80 0.51 6.89
C ARG A 48 2.04 1.98 7.16
N ALA A 49 2.74 2.63 6.23
CA ALA A 49 2.96 4.07 6.24
C ALA A 49 3.22 4.54 4.80
N ALA A 50 2.77 5.73 4.45
CA ALA A 50 2.98 6.30 3.13
C ALA A 50 3.03 7.82 3.23
N ASP A 51 4.05 8.40 2.62
CA ASP A 51 4.21 9.82 2.33
C ASP A 51 4.57 9.92 0.85
N MET A 52 3.59 9.61 -0.01
CA MET A 52 3.65 9.82 -1.46
C MET A 52 2.23 9.82 -2.06
N PRO A 53 2.00 10.45 -3.23
CA PRO A 53 0.68 10.49 -3.86
C PRO A 53 0.15 9.10 -4.23
N LEU A 54 -1.17 8.91 -4.18
CA LEU A 54 -1.83 7.62 -4.47
C LEU A 54 -1.47 7.04 -5.84
N ALA A 55 -1.31 7.89 -6.86
CA ALA A 55 -0.89 7.43 -8.19
C ALA A 55 0.47 6.71 -8.15
N LEU A 56 1.39 7.22 -7.34
CA LEU A 56 2.73 6.66 -7.18
C LEU A 56 2.70 5.38 -6.35
N GLN A 57 1.88 5.35 -5.29
CA GLN A 57 1.62 4.14 -4.50
C GLN A 57 1.08 3.01 -5.38
N ASN A 58 0.08 3.30 -6.21
CA ASN A 58 -0.53 2.34 -7.12
C ASN A 58 0.49 1.76 -8.11
N ARG A 59 1.44 2.57 -8.58
CA ARG A 59 2.53 2.09 -9.44
C ARG A 59 3.43 1.11 -8.69
N ALA A 60 3.87 1.47 -7.48
CA ALA A 60 4.69 0.59 -6.65
C ALA A 60 3.96 -0.74 -6.32
N PHE A 61 2.67 -0.68 -6.01
CA PHE A 61 1.84 -1.85 -5.75
C PHE A 61 1.74 -2.77 -6.95
N ARG A 62 1.47 -2.22 -8.14
CA ARG A 62 1.40 -2.99 -9.39
C ARG A 62 2.73 -3.66 -9.70
N CYS A 63 3.84 -2.92 -9.68
CA CYS A 63 5.17 -3.49 -9.92
C CYS A 63 5.52 -4.60 -8.93
N THR A 64 5.11 -4.46 -7.66
CA THR A 64 5.33 -5.48 -6.63
C THR A 64 4.47 -6.71 -6.88
N ARG A 65 3.20 -6.53 -7.25
CA ARG A 65 2.28 -7.62 -7.58
C ARG A 65 2.78 -8.39 -8.80
N ASP A 66 3.11 -7.72 -9.90
CA ASP A 66 3.63 -8.35 -11.12
C ASP A 66 4.91 -9.17 -10.84
N THR A 67 5.74 -8.67 -9.92
CA THR A 67 6.94 -9.36 -9.45
C THR A 67 6.62 -10.64 -8.68
N LEU A 68 5.62 -10.61 -7.80
CA LEU A 68 5.20 -11.75 -6.99
C LEU A 68 4.40 -12.79 -7.80
N ASP A 69 3.55 -12.34 -8.71
CA ASP A 69 2.71 -13.22 -9.54
C ASP A 69 3.55 -14.02 -10.56
N SER A 70 4.69 -13.45 -10.98
CA SER A 70 5.71 -14.18 -11.75
C SER A 70 6.33 -15.36 -10.98
N MET A 71 6.01 -15.55 -9.69
CA MET A 71 6.59 -16.55 -8.81
C MET A 71 5.49 -17.30 -8.02
N PRO A 72 4.76 -18.25 -8.65
CA PRO A 72 3.79 -19.07 -7.94
C PRO A 72 4.47 -20.04 -6.95
N GLY A 73 4.03 -20.10 -5.68
CA GLY A 73 4.54 -21.05 -4.66
C GLY A 73 5.09 -20.43 -3.36
N LYS A 74 5.68 -21.27 -2.49
CA LYS A 74 6.17 -20.88 -1.16
C LYS A 74 7.37 -19.93 -1.26
N LEU A 75 7.41 -18.90 -0.41
CA LEU A 75 8.49 -17.91 -0.35
C LEU A 75 9.80 -18.54 0.17
N ASP A 76 10.83 -18.57 -0.67
CA ASP A 76 12.18 -19.06 -0.37
C ASP A 76 13.26 -17.99 -0.66
N SER A 77 14.48 -18.22 -0.19
CA SER A 77 15.59 -17.26 -0.34
C SER A 77 15.87 -16.87 -1.79
N LYS A 78 15.67 -17.78 -2.76
CA LYS A 78 15.88 -17.46 -4.19
C LYS A 78 14.81 -16.50 -4.71
N ARG A 79 13.56 -16.64 -4.28
CA ARG A 79 12.47 -15.71 -4.62
C ARG A 79 12.70 -14.34 -4.03
N LEU A 80 13.20 -14.25 -2.80
CA LEU A 80 13.54 -12.96 -2.20
C LEU A 80 14.64 -12.25 -3.01
N ALA A 81 15.68 -12.98 -3.44
CA ALA A 81 16.73 -12.44 -4.30
C ALA A 81 16.18 -11.96 -5.66
N LEU A 82 15.27 -12.71 -6.28
CA LEU A 82 14.64 -12.30 -7.54
C LEU A 82 13.71 -11.09 -7.35
N ALA A 83 12.95 -11.05 -6.25
CA ALA A 83 12.12 -9.91 -5.89
C ALA A 83 12.97 -8.64 -5.69
N LEU A 84 14.09 -8.74 -4.98
CA LEU A 84 15.05 -7.64 -4.82
C LEU A 84 15.59 -7.17 -6.18
N LYS A 85 15.95 -8.11 -7.07
CA LYS A 85 16.43 -7.77 -8.42
C LYS A 85 15.37 -7.03 -9.23
N LYS A 86 14.12 -7.48 -9.21
CA LYS A 86 13.00 -6.81 -9.91
C LYS A 86 12.64 -5.48 -9.27
N MET A 87 12.66 -5.37 -7.93
CA MET A 87 12.44 -4.11 -7.22
C MET A 87 13.53 -3.07 -7.51
N ASN A 88 14.77 -3.50 -7.79
CA ASN A 88 15.81 -2.58 -8.25
C ASN A 88 15.46 -1.97 -9.62
N LEU A 89 14.79 -2.71 -10.52
CA LEU A 89 14.28 -2.12 -11.76
C LEU A 89 13.22 -1.04 -11.49
N VAL A 90 12.37 -1.25 -10.48
CA VAL A 90 11.40 -0.24 -10.03
C VAL A 90 12.13 1.00 -9.50
N VAL A 91 13.18 0.83 -8.70
CA VAL A 91 14.01 1.94 -8.22
C VAL A 91 14.57 2.74 -9.40
N LYS A 92 15.15 2.07 -10.41
CA LYS A 92 15.67 2.74 -11.61
C LYS A 92 14.60 3.48 -12.40
N GLU A 93 13.43 2.88 -12.54
CA GLU A 93 12.27 3.51 -13.20
C GLU A 93 11.83 4.76 -12.43
N PHE A 94 11.84 4.70 -11.09
CA PHE A 94 11.50 5.83 -10.24
C PHE A 94 12.58 6.92 -10.26
N ASP A 95 13.86 6.55 -10.26
CA ASP A 95 14.98 7.48 -10.45
C ASP A 95 14.85 8.23 -11.77
N ALA A 96 14.50 7.52 -12.86
CA ALA A 96 14.35 8.13 -14.17
C ALA A 96 13.13 9.07 -14.27
N LEU A 97 12.02 8.74 -13.62
CA LEU A 97 10.76 9.50 -13.72
C LEU A 97 10.61 10.60 -12.67
N TYR A 98 11.13 10.38 -11.47
CA TYR A 98 10.91 11.23 -10.30
C TYR A 98 12.21 11.77 -9.71
N GLY A 99 13.33 11.50 -10.38
CA GLY A 99 14.66 11.94 -10.00
C GLY A 99 15.30 11.07 -8.91
N PRO A 100 16.64 10.92 -8.92
CA PRO A 100 17.36 10.17 -7.90
C PRO A 100 17.32 10.86 -6.52
N ALA A 101 17.68 10.18 -5.42
CA ALA A 101 18.06 8.77 -5.33
C ALA A 101 16.99 7.98 -4.55
N TRP A 102 16.32 7.07 -5.26
CA TRP A 102 15.37 6.12 -4.69
C TRP A 102 16.08 4.88 -4.16
N HIS A 103 15.52 4.31 -3.11
CA HIS A 103 16.03 3.11 -2.44
C HIS A 103 14.87 2.17 -2.15
N CYS A 104 15.09 0.87 -2.30
CA CYS A 104 14.10 -0.16 -1.99
C CYS A 104 14.70 -1.26 -1.14
N ILE A 105 14.01 -1.60 -0.04
CA ILE A 105 14.33 -2.69 0.86
C ILE A 105 13.17 -3.68 0.83
N VAL A 106 13.48 -4.96 0.64
CA VAL A 106 12.51 -6.05 0.60
C VAL A 106 12.93 -7.13 1.58
N GLY A 107 12.00 -7.63 2.39
CA GLY A 107 12.28 -8.70 3.34
C GLY A 107 11.01 -9.31 3.93
N THR A 108 11.15 -10.44 4.62
CA THR A 108 10.04 -11.09 5.34
C THR A 108 9.82 -10.51 6.74
N SER A 109 10.86 -9.89 7.31
CA SER A 109 10.83 -9.16 8.56
C SER A 109 12.05 -8.24 8.61
N PHE A 110 11.85 -6.95 8.85
CA PHE A 110 12.92 -5.98 9.07
C PHE A 110 12.41 -4.78 9.88
N GLY A 111 13.32 -4.13 10.59
CA GLY A 111 13.12 -2.79 11.16
C GLY A 111 14.06 -1.81 10.47
N SER A 112 13.61 -0.58 10.25
CA SER A 112 14.39 0.44 9.54
C SER A 112 14.13 1.82 10.13
N TYR A 113 15.18 2.64 10.21
CA TYR A 113 15.12 4.06 10.53
C TYR A 113 15.80 4.82 9.40
N VAL A 114 15.04 5.58 8.62
CA VAL A 114 15.52 6.27 7.42
C VAL A 114 15.05 7.72 7.39
N THR A 115 15.96 8.61 7.04
CA THR A 115 15.61 9.97 6.64
C THR A 115 15.25 9.96 5.16
N HIS A 116 14.09 10.51 4.81
CA HIS A 116 13.57 10.51 3.45
C HIS A 116 13.07 11.91 3.07
N SER A 117 13.05 12.17 1.77
CA SER A 117 12.46 13.38 1.20
C SER A 117 10.94 13.30 1.28
N LEU A 118 10.30 14.46 1.49
CA LEU A 118 8.84 14.60 1.51
C LEU A 118 8.20 14.08 0.23
N GLY A 119 7.09 13.37 0.35
CA GLY A 119 6.36 12.80 -0.78
C GLY A 119 7.08 11.61 -1.47
N GLY A 120 8.18 11.13 -0.87
CA GLY A 120 9.03 10.09 -1.42
C GLY A 120 9.05 8.77 -0.63
N PHE A 121 8.12 8.50 0.29
CA PHE A 121 8.18 7.34 1.18
C PHE A 121 6.96 6.43 1.11
N LEU A 122 7.20 5.12 1.12
CA LEU A 122 6.17 4.10 1.11
C LEU A 122 6.64 2.82 1.81
N TYR A 123 5.90 2.41 2.84
CA TYR A 123 6.07 1.15 3.54
C TYR A 123 4.78 0.33 3.51
N PHE A 124 4.85 -0.85 2.92
CA PHE A 124 3.71 -1.75 2.78
C PHE A 124 4.14 -3.21 2.82
N SER A 125 3.16 -4.09 2.97
CA SER A 125 3.36 -5.53 2.84
C SER A 125 2.42 -6.12 1.81
N VAL A 126 2.91 -7.11 1.08
CA VAL A 126 2.15 -7.95 0.18
C VAL A 126 2.32 -9.39 0.65
N ASP A 127 1.24 -10.00 1.11
CA ASP A 127 1.27 -11.33 1.72
C ASP A 127 2.22 -11.41 2.94
N LYS A 128 3.37 -12.08 2.79
CA LYS A 128 4.42 -12.23 3.82
C LYS A 128 5.70 -11.44 3.51
N VAL A 129 5.67 -10.62 2.47
CA VAL A 129 6.81 -9.80 2.03
C VAL A 129 6.53 -8.35 2.40
N TYR A 130 7.47 -7.74 3.08
CA TYR A 130 7.49 -6.31 3.38
C TYR A 130 8.37 -5.60 2.37
N VAL A 131 7.91 -4.43 1.92
CA VAL A 131 8.59 -3.56 0.96
C VAL A 131 8.62 -2.15 1.53
N LEU A 132 9.81 -1.59 1.61
CA LEU A 132 10.07 -0.21 2.00
C LEU A 132 10.76 0.50 0.82
N LEU A 133 10.09 1.48 0.24
CA LEU A 133 10.56 2.31 -0.86
C LEU A 133 10.68 3.75 -0.33
N PHE A 134 11.84 4.37 -0.48
CA PHE A 134 12.04 5.75 -0.02
C PHE A 134 13.01 6.53 -0.92
N LYS A 135 12.75 7.83 -1.09
CA LYS A 135 13.66 8.77 -1.75
C LYS A 135 14.52 9.49 -0.72
N THR A 136 15.80 9.61 -1.00
CA THR A 136 16.74 10.41 -0.20
C THR A 136 16.99 11.77 -0.84
N ALA A 137 17.27 12.77 -0.01
CA ALA A 137 17.80 14.04 -0.49
C ALA A 137 19.27 13.81 -0.83
N VAL A 138 19.59 13.92 -2.12
CA VAL A 138 20.96 13.94 -2.60
C VAL A 138 21.25 15.36 -3.05
N GLU A 139 22.20 16.03 -2.39
CA GLU A 139 22.76 17.27 -2.93
C GLU A 139 23.73 16.88 -4.04
N PRO A 140 23.50 17.31 -5.30
CA PRO A 140 24.46 17.09 -6.36
C PRO A 140 25.73 17.87 -6.01
N LEU A 141 26.86 17.18 -5.88
CA LEU A 141 28.16 17.85 -5.83
C LEU A 141 28.44 18.41 -7.23
N GLU A 142 28.32 19.73 -7.39
CA GLU A 142 28.80 20.43 -8.58
C GLU A 142 30.31 20.18 -8.70
N HIS A 143 30.74 19.56 -9.80
CA HIS A 143 32.14 19.36 -10.15
C HIS A 143 32.51 20.27 -11.31
#